data_AF-A0A388SR18-F1
#
_entry.id   AF-A0A388SR18-F1
#
_cell.length_a   1.000
_cell.length_b   1.000
_cell.length_c   1.000
_cell.angle_alpha   90.00
_cell.angle_beta   90.00
_cell.angle_gamma   90.00
#
_symmetry.space_group_name_H-M   'P 1'
#
loop_
_entity.id
_entity.type
_entity.pdbx_description
1 polymer ?
#
loop_
_entity_poly.entity_id
_entity_poly.type
_entity_poly.pdbx_seq_one_letter_code
_entity_poly.pdbx_strand_id
1 'polypeptide(L)'
;MRLRVEFTTEPFDLDEAPAHALVAREVIQAADLDAVDVGPFGNTAEGDAEAVLTALDSLLRRSLGAGATRVSVQVNVIGEPGPGTALGEAAADGGAVAGGGAAAYGSENGSGSENGHGHDRGRGHGRERQEGER
;
A
#
# COMPACT_ATOMS: atom_id res chain seq x y z
N MET A 1 -12.06 -14.20 3.15
CA MET A 1 -11.81 -12.76 3.43
C MET A 1 -11.45 -12.12 2.10
N ARG A 2 -11.85 -10.88 1.85
CA ARG A 2 -11.60 -10.24 0.55
C ARG A 2 -10.37 -9.35 0.63
N LEU A 3 -9.52 -9.41 -0.39
CA LEU A 3 -8.34 -8.57 -0.51
C LEU A 3 -8.46 -7.67 -1.73
N ARG A 4 -7.98 -6.45 -1.59
CA ARG A 4 -7.62 -5.56 -2.67
C ARG A 4 -6.10 -5.42 -2.71
N VAL A 5 -5.52 -5.56 -3.89
CA VAL A 5 -4.11 -5.34 -4.14
C VAL A 5 -3.93 -4.20 -5.11
N GLU A 6 -2.90 -3.39 -4.87
CA GLU A 6 -2.41 -2.40 -5.81
C GLU A 6 -0.90 -2.63 -6.00
N PHE A 7 -0.44 -2.67 -7.24
CA PHE A 7 0.97 -2.93 -7.51
C PHE A 7 1.53 -2.19 -8.73
N THR A 8 2.84 -1.97 -8.68
CA THR A 8 3.65 -1.46 -9.78
C THR A 8 4.95 -2.25 -9.89
N THR A 9 5.54 -2.24 -11.09
CA THR A 9 6.80 -2.88 -11.41
C THR A 9 7.73 -1.87 -12.09
N GLU A 10 9.01 -1.92 -11.77
CA GLU A 10 10.05 -1.02 -12.29
C GLU A 10 11.19 -1.84 -12.93
N PRO A 11 11.94 -1.27 -13.89
CA PRO A 11 11.93 0.13 -14.33
C PRO A 11 10.76 0.49 -15.26
N PHE A 12 10.30 1.74 -15.18
CA PHE A 12 9.30 2.28 -16.10
C PHE A 12 9.92 2.70 -17.43
N ASP A 13 9.16 2.51 -18.51
CA ASP A 13 9.43 3.02 -19.84
C ASP A 13 8.14 3.66 -20.36
N LEU A 14 8.23 4.88 -20.91
CA LEU A 14 7.09 5.66 -21.37
C LEU A 14 6.74 5.41 -22.84
N ASP A 15 7.66 4.81 -23.60
CA ASP A 15 7.51 4.57 -25.03
C ASP A 15 6.92 3.18 -25.29
N GLU A 16 7.40 2.16 -24.57
CA GLU A 16 6.90 0.78 -24.67
C GLU A 16 6.70 0.14 -23.29
N ALA A 17 5.68 -0.72 -23.16
CA ALA A 17 5.50 -1.49 -21.93
C ALA A 17 6.65 -2.50 -21.76
N PRO A 18 7.43 -2.44 -20.67
CA PRO A 18 8.55 -3.34 -20.48
C PRO A 18 8.06 -4.78 -20.23
N ALA A 19 8.90 -5.77 -20.56
CA ALA A 19 8.55 -7.19 -20.49
C ALA A 19 7.99 -7.61 -19.13
N HIS A 20 8.58 -7.12 -18.03
CA HIS A 20 8.11 -7.43 -16.69
C HIS A 20 6.70 -6.88 -16.39
N ALA A 21 6.33 -5.74 -16.97
CA ALA A 21 4.99 -5.17 -16.81
C ALA A 21 3.96 -5.97 -17.61
N LEU A 22 4.31 -6.45 -18.81
CA LEU A 22 3.45 -7.33 -19.60
C LEU A 22 3.22 -8.66 -18.89
N VAL A 23 4.28 -9.27 -18.34
CA VAL A 23 4.19 -10.52 -17.56
C VAL A 23 3.33 -10.34 -16.30
N ALA A 24 3.49 -9.23 -15.57
CA ALA A 24 2.67 -8.96 -14.39
C ALA A 24 1.18 -8.84 -14.76
N ARG A 25 0.86 -8.18 -15.89
CA ARG A 25 -0.50 -8.06 -16.42
C ARG A 25 -1.08 -9.41 -16.83
N GLU A 26 -0.31 -10.23 -17.52
CA GLU A 26 -0.72 -11.59 -17.92
C GLU A 26 -1.08 -12.44 -16.68
N VAL A 27 -0.23 -12.41 -15.65
CA VAL A 27 -0.48 -13.16 -14.41
C VAL A 27 -1.77 -12.74 -13.74
N ILE A 28 -1.98 -11.42 -13.55
CA ILE A 28 -3.14 -10.94 -12.81
C ILE A 28 -4.44 -11.11 -13.60
N GLN A 29 -4.39 -10.99 -14.94
CA GLN A 29 -5.54 -11.20 -15.82
C GLN A 29 -5.93 -12.67 -15.97
N ALA A 30 -4.97 -13.60 -15.84
CA ALA A 30 -5.22 -15.03 -15.89
C ALA A 30 -5.68 -15.61 -14.54
N ALA A 31 -5.58 -14.84 -13.45
CA ALA A 31 -6.02 -15.27 -12.14
C ALA A 31 -7.55 -15.19 -12.01
N ASP A 32 -8.13 -16.11 -11.23
CA ASP A 32 -9.57 -16.14 -10.94
C ASP A 32 -9.90 -15.08 -9.87
N LEU A 33 -9.90 -13.82 -10.28
CA LEU A 33 -10.11 -12.65 -9.44
C LEU A 33 -11.41 -11.94 -9.85
N ASP A 34 -12.07 -11.31 -8.88
CA ASP A 34 -13.38 -10.69 -9.09
C ASP A 34 -13.30 -9.39 -9.89
N ALA A 35 -12.23 -8.63 -9.70
CA ALA A 35 -11.99 -7.37 -10.41
C ALA A 35 -10.51 -7.19 -10.69
N VAL A 36 -10.18 -6.74 -11.90
CA VAL A 36 -8.83 -6.42 -12.34
C VAL A 36 -8.89 -5.13 -13.14
N ASP A 37 -8.15 -4.11 -12.71
CA ASP A 37 -7.99 -2.86 -13.45
C ASP A 37 -6.50 -2.60 -13.70
N VAL A 38 -6.14 -2.46 -14.98
CA VAL A 38 -4.77 -2.34 -15.45
C VAL A 38 -4.62 -0.97 -16.09
N GLY A 39 -3.95 -0.07 -15.37
CA GLY A 39 -3.67 1.29 -15.81
C GLY A 39 -2.21 1.50 -16.23
N PRO A 40 -1.90 2.68 -16.80
CA PRO A 40 -0.53 3.09 -17.09
C PRO A 40 0.29 3.40 -15.83
N PHE A 41 -0.37 3.78 -14.72
CA PHE A 41 0.30 4.24 -13.48
C PHE A 41 0.15 3.27 -12.29
N GLY A 42 -0.51 2.14 -12.49
CA GLY A 42 -0.81 1.21 -11.42
C GLY A 42 -1.76 0.12 -11.90
N ASN A 43 -1.70 -1.01 -11.23
CA ASN A 43 -2.60 -2.13 -11.45
C ASN A 43 -3.31 -2.40 -10.13
N THR A 44 -4.62 -2.62 -10.18
CA THR A 44 -5.40 -3.02 -9.02
C THR A 44 -6.12 -4.32 -9.29
N ALA A 45 -6.27 -5.15 -8.27
CA ALA A 45 -7.10 -6.34 -8.35
C ALA A 45 -7.78 -6.63 -7.02
N GLU A 46 -8.95 -7.25 -7.07
CA GLU A 46 -9.73 -7.63 -5.91
C GLU A 46 -10.16 -9.09 -6.02
N GLY A 47 -10.14 -9.81 -4.90
CA GLY A 47 -10.41 -11.24 -4.90
C GLY A 47 -10.63 -11.84 -3.52
N ASP A 48 -10.95 -13.14 -3.49
CA ASP A 48 -10.72 -13.94 -2.29
C ASP A 48 -9.22 -13.95 -1.94
N ALA A 49 -8.92 -13.97 -0.66
CA ALA A 49 -7.55 -13.92 -0.18
C ALA A 49 -6.63 -14.99 -0.75
N GLU A 50 -7.08 -16.24 -0.84
CA GLU A 50 -6.22 -17.32 -1.33
C GLU A 50 -5.90 -17.13 -2.82
N ALA A 51 -6.89 -16.67 -3.60
CA ALA A 51 -6.71 -16.35 -5.02
C ALA A 51 -5.75 -15.17 -5.20
N VAL A 52 -5.92 -14.08 -4.43
CA VAL A 52 -5.06 -12.89 -4.50
C VAL A 52 -3.63 -13.20 -4.07
N LEU A 53 -3.43 -13.95 -2.98
CA LEU A 53 -2.09 -14.31 -2.49
C LEU A 53 -1.37 -15.26 -3.46
N THR A 54 -2.10 -16.20 -4.08
CA THR A 54 -1.57 -17.08 -5.13
C THR A 54 -1.13 -16.27 -6.36
N ALA A 55 -1.96 -15.32 -6.80
CA ALA A 55 -1.63 -14.44 -7.91
C ALA A 55 -0.40 -13.57 -7.59
N LEU A 56 -0.29 -13.05 -6.36
CA LEU A 56 0.85 -12.26 -5.90
C LEU A 56 2.16 -13.05 -5.88
N ASP A 57 2.18 -14.31 -5.41
CA ASP A 57 3.39 -15.14 -5.45
C ASP A 57 3.88 -15.32 -6.90
N SER A 58 2.96 -15.67 -7.81
CA SER A 58 3.26 -15.84 -9.23
C SER A 58 3.77 -14.55 -9.87
N LEU A 59 3.12 -13.43 -9.57
CA LEU A 59 3.44 -12.11 -10.08
C LEU A 59 4.84 -11.69 -9.66
N LEU A 60 5.17 -11.80 -8.37
CA LEU A 60 6.48 -11.42 -7.84
C LEU A 60 7.60 -12.23 -8.50
N ARG A 61 7.45 -13.56 -8.55
CA ARG A 61 8.47 -14.44 -9.15
C ARG A 61 8.66 -14.17 -10.63
N ARG A 62 7.58 -14.12 -11.39
CA ARG A 62 7.63 -13.98 -12.85
C ARG A 62 8.09 -12.58 -13.27
N SER A 63 7.65 -11.53 -12.57
CA SER A 63 8.05 -10.15 -12.90
C SER A 63 9.53 -9.93 -12.64
N LEU A 64 10.05 -10.40 -11.50
CA LEU A 64 11.49 -10.32 -11.20
C LEU A 64 12.31 -11.15 -12.21
N GLY A 65 11.85 -12.36 -12.55
CA GLY A 65 12.47 -13.19 -13.59
C GLY A 65 12.44 -12.57 -15.00
N ALA A 66 11.47 -11.71 -15.28
CA ALA A 66 11.32 -10.96 -16.53
C ALA A 66 12.05 -9.61 -16.53
N GLY A 67 12.85 -9.32 -15.50
CA GLY A 67 13.71 -8.14 -15.44
C GLY A 67 13.14 -6.96 -14.66
N ALA A 68 12.09 -7.14 -13.87
CA ALA A 68 11.76 -6.15 -12.85
C ALA A 68 12.90 -6.07 -11.83
N THR A 69 13.36 -4.86 -11.53
CA THR A 69 14.35 -4.62 -10.46
C THR A 69 13.68 -4.22 -9.15
N ARG A 70 12.40 -3.83 -9.22
CA ARG A 70 11.58 -3.52 -8.06
C ARG A 70 10.11 -3.81 -8.34
N VAL A 71 9.42 -4.29 -7.30
CA VAL A 71 7.97 -4.43 -7.28
C VAL A 71 7.46 -3.75 -6.01
N SER A 72 6.50 -2.85 -6.14
CA SER A 72 5.83 -2.22 -5.00
C SER A 72 4.41 -2.78 -4.91
N VAL A 73 3.99 -3.21 -3.71
CA VAL A 73 2.70 -3.85 -3.48
C VAL A 73 2.05 -3.25 -2.24
N GLN A 74 0.78 -2.92 -2.35
CA GLN A 74 -0.11 -2.61 -1.22
C GLN A 74 -1.21 -3.66 -1.18
N VAL A 75 -1.51 -4.20 0.01
CA VAL A 75 -2.59 -5.16 0.22
C VAL A 75 -3.50 -4.62 1.30
N ASN A 76 -4.79 -4.57 1.01
CA ASN A 76 -5.84 -4.13 1.92
C ASN A 76 -6.87 -5.25 2.10
N VAL A 77 -7.32 -5.49 3.32
CA VAL A 77 -8.53 -6.28 3.56
C VAL A 77 -9.73 -5.40 3.24
N ILE A 78 -10.59 -5.85 2.34
CA ILE A 78 -11.86 -5.19 2.04
C ILE A 78 -12.99 -6.04 2.63
N GLY A 79 -14.04 -5.39 3.14
CA GLY A 79 -15.20 -6.11 3.69
C GLY A 79 -15.92 -6.93 2.60
N GLU A 80 -16.70 -7.93 3.00
CA GLU A 80 -17.68 -8.50 2.07
C GLU A 80 -18.69 -7.40 1.70
N PRO A 81 -19.15 -7.32 0.44
CA PRO A 81 -20.31 -6.49 0.14
C PRO A 81 -21.46 -7.02 0.99
N GLY A 82 -21.80 -6.29 2.05
CA GLY A 82 -22.97 -6.60 2.85
C GLY A 82 -24.20 -6.66 1.95
N PRO A 83 -25.23 -7.46 2.27
CA PRO A 83 -26.46 -7.51 1.50
C PRO A 83 -27.15 -6.14 1.56
N GLY A 84 -26.82 -5.23 0.63
CA GLY A 84 -27.30 -3.84 0.69
C GLY A 84 -26.81 -2.87 -0.39
N THR A 85 -25.89 -3.24 -1.29
CA THR A 85 -25.43 -2.34 -2.36
C THR A 85 -26.10 -2.56 -3.72
N ALA A 86 -27.19 -3.34 -3.77
CA ALA A 86 -28.13 -3.26 -4.89
C ALA A 86 -29.04 -2.01 -4.75
N LEU A 87 -28.44 -0.83 -4.79
CA LEU A 87 -29.13 0.40 -5.20
C LEU A 87 -28.95 0.43 -6.73
N GLY A 88 -29.95 0.15 -7.55
CA GLY A 88 -31.20 0.90 -7.60
C GLY A 88 -31.04 2.12 -8.54
N GLU A 89 -30.55 1.92 -9.76
CA GLU A 89 -30.68 2.96 -10.81
C GLU A 89 -32.11 2.94 -11.36
N ALA A 90 -32.96 3.73 -10.71
CA ALA A 90 -34.17 4.30 -11.32
C ALA A 90 -34.28 5.77 -10.88
N ALA A 91 -34.45 6.62 -11.88
CA ALA A 91 -34.40 8.08 -11.86
C ALA A 91 -35.29 8.81 -10.82
N ALA A 92 -34.78 9.96 -10.34
CA ALA A 92 -35.50 11.22 -10.10
C ALA A 92 -34.46 12.29 -9.71
N ASP A 93 -34.06 13.19 -10.61
CA ASP A 93 -34.57 14.57 -10.73
C ASP A 93 -34.98 15.26 -9.42
N GLY A 94 -34.27 16.36 -9.10
CA GLY A 94 -34.75 17.48 -8.32
C GLY A 94 -34.64 17.41 -6.79
N GLY A 95 -33.74 18.24 -6.23
CA GLY A 95 -34.10 19.04 -5.05
C GLY A 95 -33.16 19.02 -3.84
N ALA A 96 -32.64 20.21 -3.56
CA ALA A 96 -32.28 20.75 -2.24
C ALA A 96 -30.99 20.28 -1.54
N VAL A 97 -30.03 21.20 -1.59
CA VAL A 97 -28.97 21.41 -0.60
C VAL A 97 -29.58 21.76 0.78
N ALA A 98 -29.15 21.03 1.81
CA ALA A 98 -29.21 21.48 3.20
C ALA A 98 -27.95 20.97 3.92
N GLY A 99 -27.20 21.89 4.49
CA GLY A 99 -25.98 21.61 5.25
C GLY A 99 -26.26 20.99 6.61
N GLY A 100 -25.21 20.44 7.22
CA GLY A 100 -25.25 20.03 8.62
C GLY A 100 -24.06 19.20 9.04
N GLY A 101 -23.14 19.82 9.77
CA GLY A 101 -22.57 19.24 10.98
C GLY A 101 -21.47 18.19 10.83
N ALA A 102 -20.23 18.65 11.02
CA ALA A 102 -19.12 17.83 11.46
C ALA A 102 -19.37 17.27 12.88
N ALA A 103 -19.00 16.00 13.10
CA ALA A 103 -18.60 15.45 14.39
C ALA A 103 -17.71 14.23 14.09
N ALA A 104 -16.39 14.35 14.21
CA ALA A 104 -15.60 14.26 15.44
C ALA A 104 -14.96 12.86 15.55
N TYR A 105 -13.72 12.75 15.07
CA TYR A 105 -12.80 11.69 15.46
C TYR A 105 -12.45 11.92 16.93
N GLY A 106 -12.90 11.02 17.81
CA GLY A 106 -12.54 11.04 19.23
C GLY A 106 -11.05 10.77 19.41
N SER A 107 -10.34 11.76 19.94
CA SER A 107 -8.97 11.61 20.45
C SER A 107 -8.95 12.13 21.88
N GLU A 108 -9.26 11.25 22.82
CA GLU A 108 -8.94 11.43 24.22
C GLU A 108 -8.00 10.31 24.63
N ASN A 109 -6.76 10.66 24.95
CA ASN A 109 -6.05 10.15 26.12
C ASN A 109 -4.84 11.03 26.43
N GLY A 110 -5.08 12.01 27.30
CA GLY A 110 -4.37 12.09 28.58
C GLY A 110 -2.88 12.36 28.55
N SER A 111 -2.54 13.65 28.53
CA SER A 111 -1.31 14.21 29.09
C SER A 111 -1.21 13.93 30.61
N GLY A 112 -0.07 13.40 31.06
CA GLY A 112 0.30 13.26 32.47
C GLY A 112 1.79 13.49 32.66
N SER A 113 2.11 14.56 33.39
CA SER A 113 3.39 15.26 33.51
C SER A 113 4.51 14.52 34.27
N GLU A 114 5.72 14.99 33.98
CA GLU A 114 7.04 14.78 34.57
C GLU A 114 7.11 14.54 36.10
N ASN A 115 8.08 13.71 36.50
CA ASN A 115 8.94 14.01 37.65
C ASN A 115 10.34 13.42 37.42
N GLY A 116 11.33 14.29 37.38
CA GLY A 116 12.74 13.94 37.22
C GLY A 116 13.35 13.31 38.46
N HIS A 117 14.45 12.58 38.25
CA HIS A 117 15.52 12.39 39.24
C HIS A 117 16.83 12.23 38.47
N GLY A 118 17.73 13.19 38.66
CA GLY A 118 19.07 13.18 38.09
C GLY A 118 19.97 12.16 38.78
N HIS A 119 20.92 11.64 38.02
CA HIS A 119 22.17 11.13 38.58
C HIS A 119 23.35 11.55 37.71
N ASP A 120 24.04 12.56 38.23
CA ASP A 120 25.44 12.90 38.01
C ASP A 120 26.34 11.70 38.31
N ARG A 121 27.30 11.43 37.41
CA ARG A 121 28.76 11.30 37.68
C ARG A 121 29.48 10.63 36.50
N GLY A 122 30.62 11.21 36.11
CA GLY A 122 31.71 10.41 35.55
C GLY A 122 32.59 11.08 34.50
N ARG A 123 33.49 11.97 34.94
CA ARG A 123 34.64 12.47 34.16
C ARG A 123 35.65 11.35 33.84
N GLY A 124 36.33 11.48 32.69
CA GLY A 124 37.63 10.87 32.40
C GLY A 124 37.98 11.02 30.91
N HIS A 125 38.57 12.14 30.48
CA HIS A 125 40.01 12.32 30.21
C HIS A 125 40.67 11.25 29.32
N GLY A 126 41.14 11.67 28.14
CA GLY A 126 42.08 10.93 27.29
C GLY A 126 42.29 11.60 25.93
N ARG A 127 43.18 12.60 25.88
CA ARG A 127 43.78 13.12 24.64
C ARG A 127 45.03 12.29 24.34
N GLU A 128 45.28 11.98 23.06
CA GLU A 128 46.60 11.69 22.44
C GLU A 128 46.31 11.42 20.95
N ARG A 129 46.49 12.35 20.00
CA ARG A 129 47.72 12.77 19.28
C ARG A 129 48.81 11.69 19.13
N GLN A 130 48.97 11.21 17.90
CA GLN A 130 50.22 10.90 17.18
C GLN A 130 49.87 11.13 15.69
N GLU A 131 50.38 12.10 14.94
CA GLU A 131 51.76 12.40 14.50
C GLU A 131 52.44 11.27 13.72
N GLY A 132 52.81 11.58 12.46
CA GLY A 132 53.89 10.97 11.68
C GLY A 132 53.54 9.65 10.97
N GLU A 133 54.04 9.31 9.80
CA GLU A 133 55.16 9.82 9.01
C GLU A 133 55.17 9.09 7.64
N ARG A 134 55.57 9.83 6.59
CA ARG A 134 56.16 9.40 5.30
C ARG A 134 55.25 8.92 4.18
#